data_AF-A0A3C1YM96-F1
#
_entry.id   AF-A0A3C1YM96-F1
#
_cell.length_a   1.000
_cell.length_b   1.000
_cell.length_c   1.000
_cell.angle_alpha   90.00
_cell.angle_beta   90.00
_cell.angle_gamma   90.00
#
_symmetry.space_group_name_H-M   'P 1'
#
loop_
_entity.id
_entity.type
_entity.pdbx_description
1 polymer ?
#
loop_
_entity_poly.entity_id
_entity_poly.type
_entity_poly.pdbx_seq_one_letter_code
_entity_poly.pdbx_strand_id
1 'polypeptide(L)'
;MKDQNNFVENLKKLNEYEVMYDEYLDDITSNAAVLRHKKSGARICVISNDDKNKVFSVGFRTTPTDSTGVPHIIEHTVLCGSKKYPIKDPFMELSKGSLNTFLNAMTFPDKTVYPVASLNDKDFANLMDVYMDAVFNPRIYEKEEIF
;
A
#
# COMPACT_ATOMS: atom_id res chain seq x y z
N MET A 1 17.88 2.89 22.01
CA MET A 1 17.36 1.96 23.03
C MET A 1 16.13 2.46 23.81
N LYS A 2 15.83 3.76 23.92
CA LYS A 2 14.70 4.24 24.76
C LYS A 2 13.28 4.15 24.14
N ASP A 3 13.15 3.89 22.84
CA ASP A 3 11.83 3.94 22.15
C ASP A 3 11.18 2.60 21.78
N GLN A 4 11.87 1.46 21.98
CA GLN A 4 11.34 0.13 21.65
C GLN A 4 10.05 -0.21 22.41
N ASN A 5 10.03 0.06 23.72
CA ASN A 5 8.87 -0.26 24.57
C ASN A 5 7.61 0.53 24.19
N ASN A 6 7.72 1.66 23.50
CA ASN A 6 6.56 2.46 23.12
C ASN A 6 5.98 2.00 21.77
N PHE A 7 6.82 1.51 20.85
CA PHE A 7 6.39 1.09 19.50
C PHE A 7 5.35 -0.03 19.55
N VAL A 8 5.72 -1.18 20.12
CA VAL A 8 4.85 -2.37 20.15
C VAL A 8 3.62 -2.15 21.03
N GLU A 9 3.79 -1.46 22.17
CA GLU A 9 2.67 -1.15 23.07
C GLU A 9 1.65 -0.23 22.41
N ASN A 10 2.06 0.69 21.53
CA ASN A 10 1.11 1.49 20.75
C ASN A 10 0.36 0.65 19.71
N LEU A 11 1.02 -0.33 19.08
CA LEU A 11 0.36 -1.24 18.14
C LEU A 11 -0.65 -2.16 18.84
N LYS A 12 -0.34 -2.64 20.05
CA LYS A 12 -1.24 -3.49 20.85
C LYS A 12 -2.54 -2.77 21.28
N LYS A 13 -2.55 -1.44 21.31
CA LYS A 13 -3.76 -0.65 21.60
C LYS A 13 -4.78 -0.66 20.44
N LEU A 14 -4.36 -1.08 19.24
CA LEU A 14 -5.25 -1.15 18.07
C LEU A 14 -6.11 -2.41 18.16
N ASN A 15 -7.31 -2.29 18.72
CA ASN A 15 -8.20 -3.42 19.01
C ASN A 15 -8.59 -4.24 17.78
N GLU A 16 -8.57 -3.65 16.59
CA GLU A 16 -8.91 -4.28 15.32
C GLU A 16 -7.79 -5.18 14.77
N TYR A 17 -6.60 -5.11 15.37
CA TYR A 17 -5.41 -5.81 14.94
C TYR A 17 -4.86 -6.72 16.03
N GLU A 18 -4.16 -7.75 15.60
CA GLU A 18 -3.37 -8.66 16.43
C GLU A 18 -1.91 -8.51 16.03
N VAL A 19 -1.02 -8.24 16.99
CA VAL A 19 0.42 -8.26 16.75
C VAL A 19 0.86 -9.72 16.74
N MET A 20 1.33 -10.20 15.59
CA MET A 20 1.74 -11.59 15.39
C MET A 20 3.18 -11.83 15.82
N TYR A 21 4.05 -10.86 15.53
CA TYR A 21 5.48 -10.89 15.80
C TYR A 21 6.04 -9.46 15.79
N ASP A 22 7.02 -9.19 16.62
CA ASP A 22 7.79 -7.94 16.64
C ASP A 22 9.27 -8.23 16.89
N GLU A 23 10.13 -7.40 16.30
CA GLU A 23 11.59 -7.52 16.39
C GLU A 23 12.26 -6.16 16.18
N TYR A 24 13.45 -5.99 16.75
CA TYR A 24 14.34 -4.91 16.36
C TYR A 24 15.37 -5.41 15.33
N LEU A 25 15.42 -4.75 14.18
CA LEU A 25 16.31 -5.08 13.08
C LEU A 25 17.56 -4.19 13.15
N ASP A 26 18.64 -4.73 13.71
CA ASP A 26 19.91 -4.00 13.91
C ASP A 26 20.49 -3.47 12.59
N ASP A 27 20.50 -4.29 11.53
CA ASP A 27 21.08 -3.99 10.21
C ASP A 27 20.50 -2.74 9.54
N ILE A 28 19.24 -2.43 9.83
CA ILE A 28 18.53 -1.25 9.31
C ILE A 28 18.08 -0.31 10.42
N THR A 29 18.56 -0.51 11.65
CA THR A 29 18.30 0.34 12.82
C THR A 29 16.79 0.64 13.00
N SER A 30 15.94 -0.39 12.85
CA SER A 30 14.48 -0.20 12.76
C SER A 30 13.71 -1.14 13.68
N ASN A 31 12.59 -0.69 14.25
CA ASN A 31 11.62 -1.57 14.89
C ASN A 31 10.68 -2.14 13.81
N ALA A 32 10.46 -3.45 13.81
CA ALA A 32 9.55 -4.12 12.90
C ALA A 32 8.44 -4.84 13.66
N ALA A 33 7.24 -4.84 13.10
CA ALA A 33 6.13 -5.65 13.60
C ALA A 33 5.26 -6.14 12.44
N VAL A 34 4.79 -7.38 12.56
CA VAL A 34 3.78 -7.95 11.68
C VAL A 34 2.46 -8.01 12.43
N LEU A 35 1.45 -7.35 11.88
CA LEU A 35 0.10 -7.34 12.40
C LEU A 35 -0.84 -8.13 11.48
N ARG A 36 -1.92 -8.64 12.05
CA ARG A 36 -3.05 -9.21 11.33
C ARG A 36 -4.31 -8.45 11.68
N HIS A 37 -5.02 -7.94 10.67
CA HIS A 37 -6.34 -7.35 10.85
C HIS A 37 -7.35 -8.45 11.18
N LYS A 38 -8.05 -8.35 12.32
CA LYS A 38 -8.92 -9.40 12.84
C LYS A 38 -10.09 -9.72 11.90
N LYS A 39 -10.66 -8.71 11.25
CA LYS A 39 -11.84 -8.88 10.40
C LYS A 39 -11.49 -9.42 9.01
N SER A 40 -10.52 -8.83 8.32
CA SER A 40 -10.19 -9.21 6.93
C SER A 40 -9.11 -10.28 6.83
N GLY A 41 -8.34 -10.52 7.90
CA GLY A 41 -7.15 -11.36 7.87
C GLY A 41 -5.95 -10.74 7.14
N ALA A 42 -6.05 -9.50 6.66
CA ALA A 42 -4.96 -8.80 6.01
C ALA A 42 -3.73 -8.71 6.92
N ARG A 43 -2.54 -8.91 6.35
CA ARG A 43 -1.26 -8.77 7.05
C ARG A 43 -0.66 -7.41 6.79
N ILE A 44 -0.17 -6.76 7.83
CA ILE A 44 0.51 -5.46 7.75
C ILE A 44 1.90 -5.64 8.33
N CYS A 45 2.93 -5.24 7.59
CA CYS A 45 4.29 -5.11 8.10
C CYS A 45 4.55 -3.63 8.36
N VAL A 46 4.92 -3.27 9.58
CA VAL A 46 5.28 -1.91 9.98
C VAL A 46 6.75 -1.91 10.31
N ILE A 47 7.50 -1.01 9.66
CA ILE A 47 8.90 -0.75 9.97
C ILE A 47 9.01 0.71 10.40
N SER A 48 9.56 0.95 11.59
CA SER A 48 9.66 2.28 12.19
C SER A 48 11.11 2.63 12.50
N ASN A 49 11.56 3.76 11.95
CA ASN A 49 12.87 4.34 12.14
C ASN A 49 12.80 5.88 11.96
N ASP A 50 13.97 6.54 11.93
CA ASP A 50 14.10 8.00 11.84
C ASP A 50 14.07 8.53 10.39
N ASP A 51 13.79 7.69 9.39
CA ASP A 51 13.65 8.14 8.00
C ASP A 51 12.37 8.97 7.84
N LYS A 52 12.52 10.16 7.26
CA LYS A 52 11.42 11.08 6.99
C LYS A 52 10.65 10.71 5.72
N ASN A 53 11.27 9.95 4.82
CA ASN A 53 10.64 9.53 3.58
C ASN A 53 9.75 8.32 3.84
N LYS A 54 8.48 8.57 4.13
CA LYS A 54 7.52 7.51 4.44
C LYS A 54 7.18 6.72 3.18
N VAL A 55 7.14 5.40 3.33
CA VAL A 55 6.78 4.47 2.26
C VAL A 55 5.55 3.66 2.67
N PHE A 56 4.62 3.50 1.74
CA PHE A 56 3.50 2.58 1.84
C PHE A 56 3.47 1.68 0.62
N SER A 57 3.11 0.41 0.80
CA SER A 57 2.86 -0.49 -0.32
C SER A 57 1.77 -1.48 0.05
N VAL A 58 0.84 -1.69 -0.88
CA VAL A 58 -0.15 -2.77 -0.82
C VAL A 58 0.20 -3.80 -1.89
N GLY A 59 0.11 -5.08 -1.54
CA GLY A 59 0.48 -6.17 -2.42
C GLY A 59 -0.54 -7.31 -2.41
N PHE A 60 -0.76 -7.89 -3.58
CA PHE A 60 -1.69 -9.00 -3.81
C PHE A 60 -0.93 -10.16 -4.43
N ARG A 61 -1.21 -11.38 -3.95
CA ARG A 61 -0.72 -12.60 -4.62
C ARG A 61 -1.50 -12.79 -5.91
N THR A 62 -0.81 -12.80 -7.04
CA THR A 62 -1.38 -12.91 -8.39
C THR A 62 -0.61 -13.98 -9.15
N THR A 63 -1.11 -15.21 -9.13
CA THR A 63 -0.49 -16.37 -9.79
C THR A 63 -1.27 -16.73 -11.05
N PRO A 64 -0.93 -16.17 -12.23
CA PRO A 64 -1.65 -16.43 -13.47
C PRO A 64 -1.51 -17.90 -13.87
N THR A 65 -2.53 -18.41 -14.56
CA THR A 65 -2.55 -19.81 -15.06
C THR A 65 -2.31 -19.89 -16.57
N ASP A 66 -2.20 -18.74 -17.22
CA ASP A 66 -1.96 -18.59 -18.66
C ASP A 66 -1.07 -17.36 -18.93
N SER A 67 -0.78 -17.11 -20.21
CA SER A 67 0.09 -16.02 -20.68
C SER A 67 -0.68 -14.80 -21.20
N THR A 68 -1.93 -14.60 -20.77
CA THR A 68 -2.76 -13.47 -21.21
C THR A 68 -2.28 -12.12 -20.69
N GLY A 69 -1.49 -12.12 -19.62
CA GLY A 69 -1.02 -10.88 -18.97
C GLY A 69 -2.07 -10.23 -18.06
N VAL A 70 -3.15 -10.94 -17.69
CA VAL A 70 -4.23 -10.42 -16.84
C VAL A 70 -3.75 -9.68 -15.59
N PRO A 71 -2.77 -10.16 -14.79
CA PRO A 71 -2.30 -9.41 -13.62
C PRO A 71 -1.71 -8.03 -13.97
N HIS A 72 -1.02 -7.91 -15.11
CA HIS A 72 -0.43 -6.68 -15.60
C HIS A 72 -1.50 -5.73 -16.15
N ILE A 73 -2.50 -6.26 -16.85
CA ILE A 73 -3.66 -5.46 -17.29
C ILE A 73 -4.41 -4.92 -16.06
N ILE A 74 -4.69 -5.76 -15.06
CA ILE A 74 -5.35 -5.33 -13.82
C ILE A 74 -4.53 -4.26 -13.09
N GLU A 75 -3.20 -4.39 -13.04
CA GLU A 75 -2.32 -3.39 -12.44
C GLU A 75 -2.53 -1.98 -13.00
N HIS A 76 -2.56 -1.84 -14.33
CA HIS A 76 -2.83 -0.56 -14.96
C HIS A 76 -4.27 -0.09 -14.77
N THR A 77 -5.23 -0.98 -15.02
CA THR A 77 -6.65 -0.61 -15.13
C THR A 77 -7.30 -0.22 -13.79
N VAL A 78 -6.85 -0.80 -12.67
CA VAL A 78 -7.32 -0.36 -11.34
C VAL A 78 -6.89 1.07 -11.00
N LEU A 79 -5.84 1.59 -11.63
CA LEU A 79 -5.35 2.97 -11.45
C LEU A 79 -6.04 3.98 -12.37
N CYS A 80 -6.96 3.54 -13.24
CA CYS A 80 -7.73 4.39 -14.16
C CYS A 80 -9.07 4.88 -13.56
N GLY A 81 -9.20 4.88 -12.23
CA GLY A 81 -10.35 5.42 -11.52
C GLY A 81 -10.93 4.44 -10.51
N SER A 82 -11.46 5.00 -9.42
CA SER A 82 -12.06 4.25 -8.32
C SER A 82 -13.41 4.85 -7.93
N LYS A 83 -14.13 4.19 -7.03
CA LYS A 83 -15.42 4.66 -6.54
C LYS A 83 -15.35 6.05 -5.89
N LYS A 84 -14.33 6.31 -5.07
CA LYS A 84 -14.11 7.59 -4.39
C LYS A 84 -13.46 8.63 -5.31
N TYR A 85 -12.64 8.20 -6.26
CA TYR A 85 -11.92 9.06 -7.20
C TYR A 85 -12.29 8.69 -8.65
N PRO A 86 -13.50 9.08 -9.12
CA PRO A 86 -14.05 8.63 -10.39
C PRO A 86 -13.54 9.42 -11.61
N ILE A 87 -12.44 10.14 -11.47
CA ILE A 87 -11.81 10.87 -12.56
C ILE A 87 -11.06 9.91 -13.48
N LYS A 88 -10.78 10.36 -14.71
CA LYS A 88 -9.92 9.63 -15.64
C LYS A 88 -8.46 9.79 -15.19
N ASP A 89 -7.74 8.67 -15.14
CA ASP A 89 -6.32 8.58 -14.80
C ASP A 89 -5.88 9.30 -13.50
N PRO A 90 -6.47 9.00 -12.32
CA PRO A 90 -6.05 9.59 -11.05
C PRO A 90 -4.54 9.46 -10.77
N PHE A 91 -3.91 8.36 -11.20
CA PHE A 91 -2.47 8.16 -11.07
C PHE A 91 -1.65 9.28 -11.73
N MET A 92 -2.06 9.74 -12.91
CA MET A 92 -1.35 10.79 -13.65
C MET A 92 -1.49 12.15 -12.95
N GLU A 93 -2.66 12.42 -12.38
CA GLU A 93 -2.90 13.65 -11.60
C GLU A 93 -2.07 13.66 -10.32
N LEU A 94 -1.97 12.51 -9.63
CA LEU A 94 -1.07 12.37 -8.49
C LEU A 94 0.39 12.57 -8.90
N SER A 95 0.84 11.97 -10.00
CA SER A 95 2.22 12.11 -10.46
C SER A 95 2.62 13.56 -10.74
N LYS A 96 1.68 14.42 -11.16
CA LYS A 96 1.92 15.82 -11.48
C LYS A 96 1.70 16.78 -10.31
N GLY A 97 0.73 16.47 -9.45
CA GLY A 97 0.22 17.40 -8.43
C GLY A 97 0.62 17.09 -6.99
N SER A 98 1.24 15.94 -6.72
CA SER A 98 1.68 15.54 -5.38
C SER A 98 3.14 15.93 -5.09
N LEU A 99 3.52 15.81 -3.82
CA LEU A 99 4.90 15.94 -3.35
C LEU A 99 5.57 14.56 -3.20
N ASN A 100 5.18 13.60 -4.04
CA ASN A 100 5.69 12.24 -4.00
C ASN A 100 7.21 12.21 -4.23
N THR A 101 7.87 11.29 -3.54
CA THR A 101 9.25 10.89 -3.81
C THR A 101 9.33 9.59 -4.60
N PHE A 102 8.25 8.80 -4.56
CA PHE A 102 8.08 7.60 -5.37
C PHE A 102 6.59 7.34 -5.60
N LEU A 103 6.24 6.93 -6.83
CA LEU A 103 4.89 6.60 -7.24
C LEU A 103 4.98 5.54 -8.33
N ASN A 104 4.50 4.32 -8.08
CA ASN A 104 4.56 3.25 -9.08
C ASN A 104 3.56 2.12 -8.82
N ALA A 105 3.50 1.19 -9.75
CA ALA A 105 2.89 -0.12 -9.58
C ALA A 105 3.70 -1.14 -10.38
N MET A 106 3.74 -2.38 -9.90
CA MET A 106 4.63 -3.41 -10.45
C MET A 106 3.97 -4.79 -10.40
N THR A 107 4.00 -5.48 -11.53
CA THR A 107 3.55 -6.88 -11.65
C THR A 107 4.75 -7.82 -11.74
N PHE A 108 4.88 -8.70 -10.75
CA PHE A 108 5.82 -9.81 -10.70
C PHE A 108 5.14 -11.11 -11.15
N PRO A 109 5.88 -12.22 -11.35
CA PRO A 109 5.29 -13.49 -11.77
C PRO A 109 4.22 -14.05 -10.83
N ASP A 110 4.25 -13.71 -9.54
CA ASP A 110 3.38 -14.29 -8.50
C ASP A 110 2.69 -13.24 -7.60
N LYS A 111 2.91 -11.94 -7.86
CA LYS A 111 2.36 -10.85 -7.05
C LYS A 111 2.29 -9.53 -7.82
N THR A 112 1.38 -8.66 -7.43
CA THR A 112 1.28 -7.27 -7.90
C THR A 112 1.36 -6.34 -6.70
N VAL A 113 2.15 -5.26 -6.79
CA VAL A 113 2.37 -4.32 -5.68
C VAL A 113 2.25 -2.87 -6.14
N TYR A 114 1.80 -2.00 -5.25
CA TYR A 114 1.51 -0.60 -5.53
C TYR A 114 2.19 0.30 -4.48
N PRO A 115 3.48 0.68 -4.67
CA PRO A 115 4.20 1.48 -3.69
C PRO A 115 4.05 2.98 -3.93
N VAL A 116 3.95 3.73 -2.84
CA VAL A 116 4.00 5.20 -2.82
C VAL A 116 4.95 5.66 -1.73
N ALA A 117 5.58 6.82 -1.93
CA ALA A 117 6.40 7.45 -0.92
C ALA A 117 6.30 8.98 -0.97
N SER A 118 6.43 9.61 0.20
CA SER A 118 6.45 11.06 0.31
C SER A 118 7.17 11.51 1.59
N LEU A 119 7.80 12.68 1.51
CA LEU A 119 8.37 13.39 2.66
C LEU A 119 7.33 14.23 3.41
N ASN A 120 6.14 14.41 2.84
CA ASN A 120 5.07 15.22 3.41
C ASN A 120 3.94 14.34 3.96
N ASP A 121 3.60 14.50 5.23
CA ASP A 121 2.61 13.65 5.92
C ASP A 121 1.22 13.72 5.31
N LYS A 122 0.80 14.91 4.86
CA LYS A 122 -0.52 15.09 4.27
C LYS A 122 -0.57 14.47 2.88
N ASP A 123 0.48 14.68 2.10
CA ASP A 123 0.65 14.09 0.78
C ASP A 123 0.71 12.56 0.86
N PHE A 124 1.52 12.00 1.76
CA PHE A 124 1.60 10.56 2.04
C PHE A 124 0.22 9.96 2.34
N ALA A 125 -0.57 10.60 3.22
CA ALA A 125 -1.91 10.15 3.54
C ALA A 125 -2.86 10.23 2.32
N ASN A 126 -2.76 11.27 1.50
CA ASN A 126 -3.56 11.41 0.29
C ASN A 126 -3.20 10.33 -0.75
N LEU A 127 -1.90 10.05 -0.96
CA LEU A 127 -1.42 9.01 -1.88
C LEU A 127 -1.92 7.63 -1.45
N MET A 128 -1.79 7.31 -0.16
CA MET A 128 -2.30 6.04 0.40
C MET A 128 -3.81 5.91 0.22
N ASP A 129 -4.58 6.98 0.46
CA ASP A 129 -6.05 6.98 0.33
C ASP A 129 -6.50 6.71 -1.11
N VAL A 130 -5.87 7.35 -2.09
CA VAL A 130 -6.16 7.11 -3.52
C VAL A 130 -5.78 5.69 -3.93
N TYR A 131 -4.59 5.21 -3.55
CA TYR A 131 -4.12 3.87 -3.90
C TYR A 131 -4.97 2.77 -3.28
N MET A 132 -5.36 2.93 -2.01
CA MET A 132 -6.22 1.98 -1.32
C MET A 132 -7.60 1.91 -1.97
N ASP A 133 -8.20 3.04 -2.34
CA ASP A 133 -9.49 3.02 -3.02
C ASP A 133 -9.39 2.45 -4.44
N ALA A 134 -8.29 2.72 -5.16
CA ALA A 134 -8.02 2.14 -6.47
C ALA A 134 -7.99 0.60 -6.45
N VAL A 135 -7.24 0.00 -5.53
CA VAL A 135 -7.09 -1.46 -5.50
C VAL A 135 -8.27 -2.21 -4.90
N PHE A 136 -9.05 -1.57 -4.01
CA PHE A 136 -10.21 -2.23 -3.36
C PHE A 136 -11.56 -1.88 -4.01
N ASN A 137 -11.69 -0.71 -4.64
CA ASN A 137 -12.93 -0.24 -5.28
C ASN A 137 -12.67 0.29 -6.71
N PRO A 138 -12.02 -0.47 -7.61
CA PRO A 138 -11.72 0.00 -8.96
C PRO A 138 -12.99 0.10 -9.81
N ARG A 139 -12.96 0.99 -10.80
CA ARG A 139 -14.09 1.19 -11.72
C ARG A 139 -14.19 0.18 -12.87
N ILE A 140 -13.24 -0.74 -12.98
CA ILE A 140 -13.23 -1.79 -14.02
C ILE A 140 -14.52 -2.64 -14.03
N TYR A 141 -15.23 -2.71 -12.91
CA TYR A 141 -16.50 -3.45 -12.80
C TYR A 141 -17.74 -2.65 -13.24
N GLU A 142 -17.61 -1.33 -13.37
CA GLU A 142 -18.70 -0.41 -13.73
C GLU A 142 -18.57 0.14 -15.15
N LYS A 143 -17.34 0.15 -15.70
CA LYS A 143 -17.02 0.74 -16.99
C LYS A 143 -16.16 -0.21 -17.81
N GLU A 144 -16.78 -0.79 -18.82
CA GLU A 144 -16.12 -1.73 -19.73
C GLU A 144 -14.96 -1.08 -20.49
N GLU A 145 -14.99 0.23 -20.76
CA GLU A 145 -13.91 0.90 -21.50
C GLU A 145 -12.60 1.06 -20.71
N ILE A 146 -12.61 0.74 -19.42
CA ILE A 146 -11.40 0.75 -18.58
C ILE A 146 -10.64 -0.58 -18.72
N PHE A 147 -11.31 -1.68 -19.08
CA PHE A 147 -10.73 -3.02 -19.12
C PHE A 147 -10.21 -3.41 -20.51
#